data_AF-A0A1Q3NBA4-F1
#
_entry.id   AF-A0A1Q3NBA4-F1
#
_cell.length_a   1.000
_cell.length_b   1.000
_cell.length_c   1.000
_cell.angle_alpha   90.00
_cell.angle_beta   90.00
_cell.angle_gamma   90.00
#
_symmetry.space_group_name_H-M   'P 1'
#
loop_
_entity.id
_entity.type
_entity.pdbx_description
1 polymer ?
#
loop_
_entity_poly.entity_id
_entity_poly.type
_entity_poly.pdbx_seq_one_letter_code
_entity_poly.pdbx_strand_id
1 'polypeptide(L)'
;MYLNFQSVIVDIFIIACFVMHVCLAFGSIKSMSAALSALLNKGVADVIFKKVKRLIYVLSFLILSISCLITWRCYELLSFLDVSGFGLYIFLSAFLIYGFGILAIYSFCKILLMTAHRAGL
;
A
#
# COMPACT_ATOMS: atom_id res chain seq x y z
N MET A 1 -26.20 -10.07 -3.25
CA MET A 1 -26.56 -9.22 -2.09
C MET A 1 -26.82 -7.83 -2.66
N TYR A 2 -28.05 -7.30 -2.54
CA TYR A 2 -28.43 -6.03 -3.16
C TYR A 2 -27.58 -4.89 -2.59
N LEU A 3 -26.65 -4.37 -3.37
CA LEU A 3 -25.99 -3.09 -3.07
C LEU A 3 -27.05 -2.00 -3.17
N ASN A 4 -27.42 -1.40 -2.04
CA ASN A 4 -28.18 -0.15 -2.05
C ASN A 4 -27.29 0.96 -2.63
N PHE A 5 -27.86 1.94 -3.34
CA PHE A 5 -27.12 3.08 -3.90
C PHE A 5 -26.20 3.79 -2.87
N GLN A 6 -26.59 3.81 -1.61
CA GLN A 6 -25.78 4.35 -0.51
C GLN A 6 -24.48 3.54 -0.26
N SER A 7 -24.51 2.21 -0.43
CA SER A 7 -23.32 1.36 -0.31
C SER A 7 -22.33 1.63 -1.44
N VAL A 8 -22.82 1.78 -2.66
CA VAL A 8 -22.01 2.07 -3.86
C VAL A 8 -21.22 3.37 -3.69
N ILE A 9 -21.84 4.42 -3.15
CA ILE A 9 -21.17 5.71 -2.89
C ILE A 9 -20.04 5.54 -1.86
N VAL A 10 -20.28 4.77 -0.80
CA VAL A 10 -19.26 4.50 0.22
C VAL A 10 -18.11 3.69 -0.36
N ASP A 11 -18.39 2.69 -1.19
CA ASP A 11 -17.37 1.87 -1.84
C ASP A 11 -16.49 2.70 -2.78
N ILE A 12 -17.10 3.56 -3.60
CA ILE A 12 -16.36 4.51 -4.47
C ILE A 12 -15.47 5.43 -3.64
N PHE A 13 -15.98 5.97 -2.53
CA PHE A 13 -15.23 6.85 -1.66
C PHE A 13 -14.01 6.14 -1.04
N ILE A 14 -14.19 4.92 -0.52
CA ILE A 14 -13.11 4.12 0.06
C ILE A 14 -12.03 3.80 -0.99
N ILE A 15 -12.44 3.38 -2.19
CA ILE A 15 -11.52 3.07 -3.29
C ILE A 15 -10.75 4.34 -3.71
N ALA A 16 -11.43 5.48 -3.83
CA ALA A 16 -10.79 6.75 -4.17
C ALA A 16 -9.77 7.18 -3.11
N CYS A 17 -10.11 7.09 -1.82
CA CYS A 17 -9.19 7.37 -0.72
C CYS A 17 -7.96 6.46 -0.77
N PHE A 18 -8.14 5.17 -1.06
CA PHE A 18 -7.04 4.23 -1.21
C PHE A 18 -6.11 4.60 -2.36
N VAL A 19 -6.67 4.89 -3.54
CA VAL A 19 -5.89 5.33 -4.71
C VAL A 19 -5.12 6.61 -4.39
N MET A 20 -5.75 7.58 -3.73
CA MET A 20 -5.08 8.80 -3.27
C MET A 20 -3.92 8.50 -2.33
N HIS A 21 -4.07 7.57 -1.39
CA HIS A 21 -2.98 7.16 -0.50
C HIS A 21 -1.84 6.46 -1.24
N VAL A 22 -2.14 5.61 -2.22
CA VAL A 22 -1.13 4.97 -3.07
C VAL A 22 -0.36 6.03 -3.87
N CYS A 23 -1.04 7.01 -4.47
CA CYS A 23 -0.42 8.11 -5.21
C CYS A 23 0.48 8.97 -4.31
N LEU A 24 0.02 9.32 -3.11
CA LEU A 24 0.81 10.08 -2.14
C LEU A 24 2.03 9.28 -1.66
N ALA A 25 1.87 7.99 -1.40
CA ALA A 25 2.96 7.08 -1.04
C ALA A 25 4.01 7.02 -2.14
N PHE A 26 3.59 6.90 -3.41
CA PHE A 26 4.48 6.89 -4.57
C PHE A 26 5.29 8.19 -4.68
N GLY A 27 4.64 9.34 -4.59
CA GLY A 27 5.31 10.64 -4.60
C GLY A 27 6.32 10.80 -3.46
N SER A 28 5.98 10.29 -2.28
CA SER A 28 6.86 10.36 -1.11
C SER A 28 8.04 9.39 -1.15
N ILE A 29 7.95 8.25 -1.86
CA ILE A 29 9.10 7.35 -2.04
C ILE A 29 10.23 8.09 -2.77
N LYS A 30 9.89 8.90 -3.78
CA LYS A 30 10.87 9.67 -4.55
C LYS A 30 11.66 10.64 -3.66
N SER A 31 10.98 11.37 -2.77
CA SER A 31 11.66 12.30 -1.85
C SER A 31 12.51 11.58 -0.80
N MET A 32 12.13 10.37 -0.40
CA MET A 32 12.86 9.54 0.57
C MET A 32 14.08 8.84 -0.02
N SER A 33 14.19 8.74 -1.35
CA SER A 33 15.25 7.97 -2.04
C SER A 33 16.68 8.43 -1.69
N ALA A 34 16.91 9.74 -1.61
CA ALA A 34 18.23 10.30 -1.28
C ALA A 34 18.68 9.94 0.14
N ALA A 35 17.77 10.09 1.11
CA ALA A 35 18.07 9.77 2.51
C ALA A 35 18.25 8.26 2.72
N LEU A 36 17.49 7.43 2.00
CA LEU A 36 17.64 5.98 2.03
C LEU A 36 18.98 5.54 1.39
N SER A 37 19.38 6.16 0.27
CA SER A 37 20.67 5.89 -0.37
C SER A 37 21.85 6.24 0.54
N ALA A 38 21.76 7.33 1.31
CA ALA A 38 22.76 7.68 2.31
C ALA A 38 22.88 6.61 3.43
N LEU A 39 21.75 6.05 3.87
CA LEU A 39 21.72 4.98 4.88
C LEU A 39 22.28 3.66 4.36
N LEU A 40 21.99 3.31 3.10
CA LEU A 40 22.56 2.16 2.41
C LEU A 40 24.07 2.30 2.24
N ASN A 41 24.55 3.47 1.82
CA ASN A 41 26.00 3.73 1.66
C ASN A 41 26.77 3.66 2.98
N LYS A 42 26.14 4.01 4.11
CA LYS A 42 26.74 3.86 5.45
C LYS A 42 26.74 2.40 5.96
N GLY A 43 26.10 1.45 5.26
CA GLY A 43 26.03 0.04 5.66
C GLY A 43 25.20 -0.25 6.92
N VAL A 44 24.46 0.73 7.44
CA VAL A 44 23.71 0.60 8.71
C VAL A 44 22.29 0.07 8.50
N ALA A 45 21.81 0.04 7.25
CA ALA A 45 20.47 -0.40 6.89
C ALA A 45 20.17 -1.84 7.36
N ASP A 46 21.11 -2.77 7.26
CA ASP A 46 20.92 -4.17 7.66
C ASP A 46 20.75 -4.36 9.17
N VAL A 47 21.51 -3.61 9.96
CA VAL A 47 21.44 -3.66 11.43
C VAL A 47 20.10 -3.10 11.91
N ILE A 48 19.65 -2.01 11.30
CA ILE A 48 18.34 -1.42 11.57
C ILE A 48 17.25 -2.40 11.17
N PHE A 49 17.31 -2.94 9.93
CA PHE A 49 16.33 -3.90 9.42
C PHE A 49 16.18 -5.10 10.34
N LYS A 50 17.27 -5.67 10.85
CA LYS A 50 17.23 -6.82 11.77
C LYS A 50 16.46 -6.51 13.06
N LYS A 51 16.50 -5.27 13.55
CA LYS A 51 15.73 -4.82 14.74
C LYS A 51 14.25 -4.60 14.43
N VAL A 52 13.92 -4.03 13.28
CA VAL A 52 12.53 -3.67 12.95
C VAL A 52 11.80 -4.64 12.02
N LYS A 53 12.43 -5.73 11.57
CA LYS A 53 11.83 -6.72 10.66
C LYS A 53 10.45 -7.20 11.13
N ARG A 54 10.27 -7.46 12.43
CA ARG A 54 8.98 -7.93 12.97
C ARG A 54 7.88 -6.89 12.79
N LEU A 55 8.20 -5.61 13.02
CA LEU A 55 7.26 -4.52 12.83
C LEU A 55 6.91 -4.34 11.35
N ILE A 56 7.91 -4.42 10.47
CA ILE A 56 7.72 -4.36 9.01
C ILE A 56 6.80 -5.50 8.55
N TYR A 57 7.03 -6.74 8.99
CA TYR A 57 6.17 -7.87 8.61
C TYR A 57 4.73 -7.71 9.08
N VAL A 58 4.52 -7.29 10.34
CA VAL A 58 3.16 -7.05 10.87
C VAL A 58 2.47 -5.94 10.09
N LEU A 59 3.18 -4.85 9.77
CA LEU A 59 2.61 -3.74 9.01
C LEU A 59 2.31 -4.15 7.56
N SER A 60 3.21 -4.88 6.91
CA SER A 60 2.97 -5.41 5.56
C SER A 60 1.77 -6.36 5.53
N PHE A 61 1.59 -7.20 6.55
CA PHE A 61 0.43 -8.07 6.66
C PHE A 61 -0.87 -7.28 6.85
N LEU A 62 -0.84 -6.21 7.65
CA LEU A 62 -1.97 -5.31 7.82
C LEU A 62 -2.33 -4.60 6.51
N ILE A 63 -1.33 -4.06 5.79
CA ILE A 63 -1.52 -3.41 4.49
C ILE A 63 -2.09 -4.40 3.47
N LEU A 64 -1.59 -5.64 3.44
CA LEU A 64 -2.12 -6.68 2.56
C LEU A 64 -3.60 -6.97 2.84
N SER A 65 -3.97 -7.07 4.12
CA SER A 65 -5.36 -7.30 4.55
C SER A 65 -6.27 -6.15 4.12
N ILE A 66 -5.84 -4.90 4.32
CA ILE A 66 -6.58 -3.70 3.90
C ILE A 66 -6.72 -3.66 2.37
N SER A 67 -5.64 -3.88 1.62
CA SER A 67 -5.67 -3.90 0.16
C SER A 67 -6.61 -5.00 -0.36
N CYS A 68 -6.61 -6.18 0.27
CA CYS A 68 -7.53 -7.27 -0.09
C CYS A 68 -9.01 -6.88 0.12
N LEU A 69 -9.33 -6.26 1.26
CA LEU A 69 -10.68 -5.77 1.54
C LEU A 69 -11.13 -4.72 0.50
N ILE A 70 -10.25 -3.80 0.13
CA ILE A 70 -10.57 -2.75 -0.85
C ILE A 70 -10.70 -3.31 -2.26
N THR A 71 -9.85 -4.28 -2.64
CA THR A 71 -9.99 -5.03 -3.89
C THR A 71 -11.32 -5.78 -3.94
N TRP A 72 -11.76 -6.38 -2.82
CA TRP A 72 -13.08 -7.03 -2.75
C TRP A 72 -14.23 -6.02 -2.96
N ARG A 73 -14.16 -4.84 -2.33
CA ARG A 73 -15.14 -3.77 -2.59
C ARG A 73 -15.13 -3.28 -4.03
N CYS A 74 -13.95 -3.19 -4.64
CA CYS A 74 -13.82 -2.84 -6.06
C CYS A 74 -14.46 -3.90 -6.97
N TYR A 75 -14.34 -5.19 -6.61
CA TYR A 75 -15.03 -6.28 -7.31
C TYR A 75 -16.55 -6.14 -7.22
N GLU A 76 -17.08 -5.92 -6.01
CA GLU A 76 -18.53 -5.72 -5.79
C GLU A 76 -19.06 -4.52 -6.60
N LEU A 77 -18.32 -3.41 -6.62
CA LEU A 77 -18.65 -2.22 -7.40
C LEU A 77 -18.66 -2.49 -8.91
N LEU A 78 -17.63 -3.13 -9.44
CA LEU A 78 -17.51 -3.45 -10.87
C LEU A 78 -18.57 -4.46 -11.31
N SER A 79 -18.86 -5.46 -10.46
CA SER A 79 -19.93 -6.42 -10.71
C SER A 79 -21.31 -5.78 -10.67
N PHE A 80 -21.52 -4.74 -9.85
CA PHE A 80 -22.76 -3.96 -9.83
C PHE A 80 -22.96 -3.13 -11.10
N LEU A 81 -21.87 -2.66 -11.71
CA LEU A 81 -21.86 -1.95 -13.00
C LEU A 81 -21.93 -2.91 -14.20
N ASP A 82 -22.24 -4.19 -13.97
CA ASP A 82 -22.34 -5.25 -14.97
C ASP A 82 -21.04 -5.51 -15.77
N VAL A 83 -19.90 -5.07 -15.21
CA VAL A 83 -18.58 -5.37 -15.77
C VAL A 83 -18.24 -6.81 -15.41
N SER A 84 -18.08 -7.67 -16.42
CA SER A 84 -17.80 -9.09 -16.23
C SER A 84 -16.74 -9.62 -17.21
N GLY A 85 -16.11 -10.74 -16.85
CA GLY A 85 -15.12 -11.44 -17.69
C GLY A 85 -13.67 -11.38 -17.17
N PHE A 86 -12.75 -11.97 -17.93
CA PHE A 86 -11.34 -12.12 -17.55
C PHE A 86 -10.62 -10.78 -17.32
N GLY A 87 -10.98 -9.74 -18.09
CA GLY A 87 -10.39 -8.40 -17.96
C GLY A 87 -10.60 -7.79 -16.57
N LEU A 88 -11.74 -8.06 -15.93
CA LEU A 88 -12.03 -7.61 -14.57
C LEU A 88 -11.07 -8.22 -13.55
N TYR A 89 -10.81 -9.53 -13.63
CA TYR A 89 -9.89 -10.20 -12.71
C TYR A 89 -8.43 -9.77 -12.92
N ILE A 90 -8.03 -9.50 -14.16
CA ILE A 90 -6.71 -8.94 -14.48
C ILE A 90 -6.58 -7.53 -13.89
N PHE A 91 -7.61 -6.69 -14.05
CA PHE A 91 -7.61 -5.35 -13.46
C PHE A 91 -7.54 -5.39 -11.93
N LEU A 92 -8.35 -6.23 -11.27
CA LEU A 92 -8.37 -6.38 -9.82
C LEU A 92 -7.06 -6.92 -9.26
N SER A 93 -6.45 -7.89 -9.94
CA SER A 93 -5.14 -8.43 -9.53
C SER A 93 -4.04 -7.40 -9.69
N ALA A 94 -4.01 -6.65 -10.80
CA ALA A 94 -3.09 -5.54 -10.98
C ALA A 94 -3.30 -4.48 -9.88
N PHE A 95 -4.54 -4.06 -9.65
CA PHE A 95 -4.90 -3.07 -8.62
C PHE A 95 -4.41 -3.50 -7.22
N LEU A 96 -4.64 -4.77 -6.85
CA LEU A 96 -4.18 -5.34 -5.59
C LEU A 96 -2.65 -5.32 -5.48
N ILE A 97 -1.95 -5.84 -6.49
CA ILE A 97 -0.48 -5.97 -6.48
C ILE A 97 0.20 -4.61 -6.45
N TYR A 98 -0.23 -3.67 -7.31
CA TYR A 98 0.35 -2.33 -7.35
C TYR A 98 0.02 -1.53 -6.09
N GLY A 99 -1.23 -1.57 -5.62
CA GLY A 99 -1.64 -0.86 -4.40
C GLY A 99 -0.89 -1.37 -3.17
N PHE A 100 -0.84 -2.68 -2.97
CA PHE A 100 -0.06 -3.31 -1.91
C PHE A 100 1.44 -3.00 -2.04
N GLY A 101 2.03 -3.21 -3.22
CA GLY A 101 3.47 -3.06 -3.44
C GLY A 101 3.97 -1.65 -3.12
N ILE A 102 3.27 -0.63 -3.62
CA ILE A 102 3.66 0.78 -3.38
C ILE A 102 3.54 1.13 -1.89
N LEU A 103 2.44 0.74 -1.23
CA LEU A 103 2.26 1.01 0.20
C LEU A 103 3.25 0.25 1.08
N ALA A 104 3.55 -1.00 0.74
CA ALA A 104 4.54 -1.82 1.44
C ALA A 104 5.94 -1.21 1.34
N ILE A 105 6.38 -0.83 0.12
CA ILE A 105 7.67 -0.16 -0.09
C ILE A 105 7.72 1.17 0.67
N TYR A 106 6.67 1.98 0.59
CA TYR A 106 6.60 3.24 1.33
C TYR A 106 6.75 3.03 2.84
N SER A 107 6.01 2.07 3.40
CA SER A 107 6.05 1.76 4.82
C SER A 107 7.44 1.29 5.26
N PHE A 108 8.09 0.46 4.43
CA PHE A 108 9.45 0.00 4.64
C PHE A 108 10.45 1.15 4.68
N CYS A 109 10.47 2.00 3.66
CA CYS A 109 11.35 3.16 3.58
C CYS A 109 11.16 4.11 4.78
N LYS A 110 9.89 4.36 5.14
CA LYS A 110 9.56 5.27 6.23
C LYS A 110 9.96 4.74 7.60
N ILE A 111 9.76 3.44 7.86
CA ILE A 111 10.21 2.81 9.10
C ILE A 111 11.73 2.91 9.21
N LEU A 112 12.47 2.56 8.15
CA LEU A 112 13.93 2.64 8.13
C LEU A 112 14.41 4.06 8.44
N LEU A 113 13.85 5.07 7.77
CA LEU A 113 14.19 6.47 8.00
C LEU A 113 13.88 6.94 9.43
N MET A 114 12.71 6.61 9.97
CA MET A 114 12.36 6.97 11.36
C MET A 114 13.32 6.32 12.36
N THR A 115 13.70 5.08 12.14
CA THR A 115 14.62 4.36 13.02
C THR A 115 16.05 4.87 12.92
N ALA A 116 16.50 5.27 11.72
CA ALA A 116 17.77 5.93 11.52
C ALA A 116 17.83 7.28 12.22
N HIS A 117 16.79 8.11 12.05
CA HIS A 117 16.68 9.40 12.72
C HIS A 117 16.68 9.24 14.25
N ARG A 118 15.96 8.24 14.80
CA ARG A 118 16.01 7.94 16.24
C ARG A 118 17.37 7.44 16.73
N ALA A 119 18.17 6.86 15.85
CA ALA A 119 19.54 6.43 16.15
C ALA A 119 20.58 7.56 15.96
N GLY A 120 20.16 8.75 15.51
CA GLY A 120 21.04 9.90 15.27
C GLY A 120 21.90 9.78 14.00
N LEU A 121 21.46 8.98 13.02
CA LEU A 121 22.19 8.65 11.78
C LEU A 121 21.75 9.44 10.55
#